data_AF-A0A7V2UXK2-F1
#
_entry.id   AF-A0A7V2UXK2-F1
#
_cell.length_a   1.000
_cell.length_b   1.000
_cell.length_c   1.000
_cell.angle_alpha   90.00
_cell.angle_beta   90.00
_cell.angle_gamma   90.00
#
_symmetry.space_group_name_H-M   'P 1'
#
loop_
_entity.id
_entity.type
_entity.pdbx_description
1 polymer ?
#
loop_
_entity_poly.entity_id
_entity_poly.type
_entity_poly.pdbx_seq_one_letter_code
_entity_poly.pdbx_strand_id
1 'polypeptide(L)'
;MEDPLQRRRAGGRDGQRRPPGRDAEDRGAVPMRDGAGRSRRGSRGAAADPGPDRLPRPSVRRLFIDTVTHGFVGYLVGRAAFERAAGKRALAAATFGGLLPDADHLYELGGTASYILAHRGWTHGLLAVAGWGLAAAWIFGRGRPRERALVGLAGASGLLAHTLTDLLNAFGAMPLAPFSGRRFALDWVYIIDPVLFGLLLATIGATWIRRPQAAAIARLGLGLAILYVGLCGVHHAVALDRVRALAGERLGAARLRTVAAFPMYPTAFHWRGLIDGGDEVHEVRLRLAGGDPEWLEPWPAARLVDSRVPRTREKEAFDRLARFPAAFVREGPDGTAAIRFSDRQFQHVPGRSIYELTMVLDRDGRVLSQTFSDAHVAARLALFVLIYLLAVLAARRWLREEDRAAGDCQTPGG
;
A
#
# COMPACT_ATOMS: atom_id res chain seq x y z
N MET A 1 -4.46 56.24 29.52
CA MET A 1 -3.57 57.30 30.02
C MET A 1 -2.16 56.95 29.58
N GLU A 2 -1.58 57.58 28.56
CA GLU A 2 -2.12 58.55 27.59
C GLU A 2 -1.19 58.64 26.37
N ASP A 3 -1.70 59.10 25.22
CA ASP A 3 -0.91 59.49 24.02
C ASP A 3 -0.84 61.03 23.97
N PRO A 4 0.25 61.64 23.46
CA PRO A 4 0.04 62.44 22.25
C PRO A 4 1.22 62.51 21.24
N LEU A 5 0.84 62.35 19.96
CA LEU A 5 1.51 62.86 18.74
C LEU A 5 1.93 64.35 18.79
N GLN A 6 2.79 64.83 17.84
CA GLN A 6 2.44 65.96 16.92
C GLN A 6 3.51 66.44 15.86
N ARG A 7 3.01 66.64 14.62
CA ARG A 7 3.26 67.73 13.60
C ARG A 7 4.64 68.04 12.96
N ARG A 8 4.63 68.09 11.60
CA ARG A 8 4.73 69.27 10.66
C ARG A 8 4.45 68.76 9.22
N ARG A 9 3.60 69.36 8.33
CA ARG A 9 3.62 70.66 7.56
C ARG A 9 4.85 70.83 6.64
N ALA A 10 4.81 71.28 5.37
CA ALA A 10 3.79 71.57 4.31
C ALA A 10 4.55 71.91 2.97
N GLY A 11 4.00 72.10 1.74
CA GLY A 11 2.67 71.92 1.13
C GLY A 11 2.37 72.86 -0.09
N GLY A 12 2.13 72.34 -1.31
CA GLY A 12 1.83 73.08 -2.59
C GLY A 12 2.86 72.83 -3.73
N ARG A 13 2.69 73.22 -5.02
CA ARG A 13 1.51 73.54 -5.88
C ARG A 13 1.93 73.66 -7.38
N ASP A 14 1.07 73.26 -8.34
CA ASP A 14 0.92 73.61 -9.80
C ASP A 14 2.14 73.78 -10.77
N GLY A 15 2.01 73.49 -12.10
CA GLY A 15 3.08 73.90 -13.06
C GLY A 15 3.23 73.48 -14.55
N GLN A 16 2.23 72.95 -15.28
CA GLN A 16 2.11 72.94 -16.78
C GLN A 16 3.32 72.81 -17.80
N ARG A 17 3.19 71.89 -18.79
CA ARG A 17 3.60 71.90 -20.24
C ARG A 17 4.57 70.79 -20.77
N ARG A 18 4.44 70.52 -22.09
CA ARG A 18 5.16 69.57 -23.01
C ARG A 18 5.66 70.39 -24.25
N PRO A 19 6.13 69.84 -25.43
CA PRO A 19 6.51 68.48 -25.91
C PRO A 19 7.90 68.50 -26.64
N PRO A 20 8.22 67.80 -27.78
CA PRO A 20 7.79 66.52 -28.41
C PRO A 20 8.95 65.56 -28.84
N GLY A 21 8.62 64.35 -29.35
CA GLY A 21 9.52 63.41 -30.07
C GLY A 21 9.22 61.92 -29.75
N ARG A 22 8.56 61.13 -30.62
CA ARG A 22 9.02 60.41 -31.85
C ARG A 22 9.89 59.14 -31.53
N ASP A 23 9.61 57.92 -32.02
CA ASP A 23 8.55 57.40 -32.93
C ASP A 23 8.20 55.90 -32.63
N ALA A 24 6.95 55.50 -32.97
CA ALA A 24 6.39 54.22 -33.54
C ALA A 24 6.92 52.80 -33.13
N GLU A 25 6.24 51.65 -33.32
CA GLU A 25 5.00 51.18 -34.01
C GLU A 25 4.20 50.17 -33.12
N ASP A 26 2.87 50.25 -32.95
CA ASP A 26 1.75 49.57 -33.67
C ASP A 26 1.45 48.07 -33.31
N ARG A 27 0.25 47.79 -32.74
CA ARG A 27 -0.87 46.94 -33.30
C ARG A 27 -1.94 46.49 -32.28
N GLY A 28 -3.22 46.79 -32.57
CA GLY A 28 -4.49 46.15 -32.11
C GLY A 28 -4.74 45.95 -30.59
N ALA A 29 -5.75 46.51 -29.90
CA ALA A 29 -7.22 46.57 -30.14
C ALA A 29 -7.89 45.16 -30.16
N VAL A 30 -9.08 44.89 -29.57
CA VAL A 30 -10.26 45.74 -29.23
C VAL A 30 -10.86 45.38 -27.81
N PRO A 31 -12.12 45.67 -27.37
CA PRO A 31 -12.37 46.57 -26.22
C PRO A 31 -13.02 45.94 -24.94
N MET A 32 -13.19 46.76 -23.89
CA MET A 32 -14.19 46.58 -22.83
C MET A 32 -15.54 47.25 -23.18
N ARG A 33 -16.67 46.71 -22.68
CA ARG A 33 -17.60 47.47 -21.81
C ARG A 33 -18.74 46.63 -21.17
N ASP A 34 -19.02 46.97 -19.92
CA ASP A 34 -20.30 47.08 -19.17
C ASP A 34 -21.49 46.15 -19.50
N GLY A 35 -22.03 45.44 -18.49
CA GLY A 35 -23.30 44.70 -18.59
C GLY A 35 -23.81 44.08 -17.27
N ALA A 36 -24.93 44.61 -16.75
CA ALA A 36 -25.57 44.27 -15.47
C ALA A 36 -25.73 42.77 -15.11
N GLY A 37 -25.64 42.45 -13.82
CA GLY A 37 -25.69 41.07 -13.31
C GLY A 37 -27.09 40.48 -13.09
N ARG A 38 -27.16 39.14 -13.01
CA ARG A 38 -28.25 38.38 -12.39
C ARG A 38 -27.69 37.20 -11.62
N SER A 39 -28.15 37.00 -10.39
CA SER A 39 -27.80 35.84 -9.59
C SER A 39 -28.50 34.58 -10.12
N ARG A 40 -27.73 33.52 -10.38
CA ARG A 40 -28.24 32.16 -10.49
C ARG A 40 -27.37 31.23 -9.65
N ARG A 41 -27.85 30.97 -8.43
CA ARG A 41 -27.31 29.96 -7.51
C ARG A 41 -27.71 28.56 -8.03
N GLY A 42 -27.15 28.19 -9.18
CA GLY A 42 -27.42 26.90 -9.82
C GLY A 42 -26.90 25.75 -8.97
N SER A 43 -27.73 24.74 -8.75
CA SER A 43 -27.33 23.47 -8.14
C SER A 43 -26.21 22.84 -8.96
N ARG A 44 -25.02 22.70 -8.36
CA ARG A 44 -23.99 21.82 -8.94
C ARG A 44 -24.50 20.38 -8.79
N GLY A 45 -24.70 19.71 -9.92
CA GLY A 45 -25.19 18.34 -9.96
C GLY A 45 -24.20 17.34 -9.39
N ALA A 46 -24.63 16.08 -9.30
CA ALA A 46 -23.81 14.97 -8.84
C ALA A 46 -22.44 14.91 -9.54
N ALA A 47 -21.41 14.49 -8.81
CA ALA A 47 -20.05 14.39 -9.32
C ALA A 47 -20.02 13.47 -10.56
N ALA A 48 -19.64 14.03 -11.71
CA ALA A 48 -19.61 13.30 -12.97
C ALA A 48 -18.55 12.19 -12.94
N ASP A 49 -18.99 10.95 -13.17
CA ASP A 49 -18.14 9.77 -13.23
C ASP A 49 -17.14 9.87 -14.40
N PRO A 50 -15.82 9.82 -14.15
CA PRO A 50 -14.84 9.71 -15.22
C PRO A 50 -14.94 8.30 -15.83
N GLY A 51 -15.59 8.21 -17.00
CA GLY A 51 -15.88 6.94 -17.67
C GLY A 51 -14.66 6.01 -17.84
N PRO A 52 -14.91 4.68 -17.95
CA PRO A 52 -13.92 3.62 -17.68
C PRO A 52 -12.63 3.73 -18.49
N ASP A 53 -12.69 4.27 -19.71
CA ASP A 53 -11.58 4.30 -20.67
C ASP A 53 -10.47 5.31 -20.33
N ARG A 54 -10.65 6.17 -19.31
CA ARG A 54 -9.72 7.29 -19.01
C ARG A 54 -9.08 7.26 -17.62
N LEU A 55 -9.05 6.10 -16.96
CA LEU A 55 -8.43 5.92 -15.64
C LEU A 55 -7.03 5.27 -15.74
N PRO A 56 -5.93 5.99 -15.43
CA PRO A 56 -4.60 5.39 -15.42
C PRO A 56 -4.45 4.30 -14.35
N ARG A 57 -4.30 3.08 -14.85
CA ARG A 57 -4.29 1.77 -14.16
C ARG A 57 -3.26 1.66 -13.03
N PRO A 58 -3.45 0.76 -12.04
CA PRO A 58 -2.43 0.47 -11.03
C PRO A 58 -1.11 0.04 -11.67
N SER A 59 0.01 0.56 -11.15
CA SER A 59 1.33 0.37 -11.74
C SER A 59 2.05 -0.84 -11.15
N VAL A 60 2.56 -1.71 -12.03
CA VAL A 60 3.36 -2.92 -11.72
C VAL A 60 4.52 -2.64 -10.75
N ARG A 61 5.07 -1.42 -10.78
CA ARG A 61 6.08 -0.90 -9.85
C ARG A 61 5.71 -1.02 -8.36
N ARG A 62 4.42 -1.09 -8.01
CA ARG A 62 3.99 -1.17 -6.60
C ARG A 62 4.35 -2.52 -5.97
N LEU A 63 3.95 -3.60 -6.63
CA LEU A 63 4.17 -4.98 -6.16
C LEU A 63 5.67 -5.34 -6.13
N PHE A 64 6.46 -4.78 -7.06
CA PHE A 64 7.92 -4.94 -7.04
C PHE A 64 8.55 -4.58 -5.69
N ILE A 65 8.12 -3.46 -5.11
CA ILE A 65 8.76 -2.89 -3.92
C ILE A 65 8.38 -3.69 -2.68
N ASP A 66 7.16 -4.20 -2.62
CA ASP A 66 6.62 -4.99 -1.50
C ASP A 66 7.45 -6.27 -1.29
N THR A 67 7.51 -7.16 -2.28
CA THR A 67 8.32 -8.39 -2.28
C THR A 67 9.80 -8.14 -2.03
N VAL A 68 10.38 -7.09 -2.63
CA VAL A 68 11.77 -6.70 -2.39
C VAL A 68 11.97 -6.22 -0.94
N THR A 69 10.98 -5.56 -0.33
CA THR A 69 11.02 -5.15 1.08
C THR A 69 11.03 -6.36 2.01
N HIS A 70 10.17 -7.35 1.80
CA HIS A 70 10.17 -8.57 2.61
C HIS A 70 11.49 -9.37 2.44
N GLY A 71 12.04 -9.43 1.22
CA GLY A 71 13.36 -10.00 0.96
C GLY A 71 14.51 -9.24 1.66
N PHE A 72 14.43 -7.90 1.73
CA PHE A 72 15.37 -7.08 2.50
C PHE A 72 15.27 -7.34 4.01
N VAL A 73 14.07 -7.49 4.56
CA VAL A 73 13.87 -7.86 5.97
C VAL A 73 14.43 -9.27 6.24
N GLY A 74 14.10 -10.27 5.42
CA GLY A 74 14.63 -11.63 5.53
C GLY A 74 16.17 -11.68 5.46
N TYR A 75 16.78 -10.91 4.56
CA TYR A 75 18.22 -10.72 4.50
C TYR A 75 18.80 -10.14 5.79
N LEU A 76 18.20 -9.07 6.33
CA LEU A 76 18.68 -8.42 7.55
C LEU A 76 18.50 -9.33 8.78
N VAL A 77 17.42 -10.12 8.86
CA VAL A 77 17.23 -11.15 9.89
C VAL A 77 18.34 -12.21 9.80
N GLY A 78 18.64 -12.70 8.59
CA GLY A 78 19.76 -13.59 8.33
C GLY A 78 21.10 -13.03 8.81
N ARG A 79 21.39 -11.76 8.49
CA ARG A 79 22.60 -11.04 8.93
C ARG A 79 22.66 -10.84 10.45
N ALA A 80 21.55 -10.47 11.06
CA ALA A 80 21.47 -10.06 12.46
C ALA A 80 21.68 -11.22 13.44
N ALA A 81 21.16 -12.41 13.10
CA ALA A 81 21.07 -13.55 14.01
C ALA A 81 21.78 -14.83 13.51
N PHE A 82 21.81 -15.11 12.21
CA PHE A 82 22.14 -16.46 11.71
C PHE A 82 23.49 -16.58 10.97
N GLU A 83 23.90 -15.58 10.18
CA GLU A 83 25.10 -15.64 9.32
C GLU A 83 26.36 -16.01 10.09
N ARG A 84 26.56 -15.46 11.31
CA ARG A 84 27.73 -15.75 12.16
C ARG A 84 27.73 -17.17 12.74
N ALA A 85 26.59 -17.84 12.82
CA ALA A 85 26.43 -19.15 13.45
C ALA A 85 26.26 -20.31 12.45
N ALA A 86 25.76 -20.03 11.25
CA ALA A 86 25.47 -21.04 10.20
C ALA A 86 25.72 -20.53 8.76
N GLY A 87 26.57 -19.51 8.61
CA GLY A 87 27.14 -19.09 7.34
C GLY A 87 26.19 -18.36 6.38
N LYS A 88 26.70 -18.13 5.16
CA LYS A 88 25.95 -17.57 4.03
C LYS A 88 24.80 -18.48 3.61
N ARG A 89 24.87 -19.80 3.88
CA ARG A 89 23.72 -20.72 3.76
C ARG A 89 22.51 -20.28 4.58
N ALA A 90 22.69 -19.92 5.85
CA ALA A 90 21.59 -19.43 6.68
C ALA A 90 21.11 -18.03 6.27
N LEU A 91 22.02 -17.16 5.82
CA LEU A 91 21.66 -15.86 5.23
C LEU A 91 20.79 -16.02 3.97
N ALA A 92 21.16 -16.93 3.07
CA ALA A 92 20.38 -17.24 1.88
C ALA A 92 19.00 -17.81 2.25
N ALA A 93 18.94 -18.76 3.19
CA ALA A 93 17.68 -19.31 3.68
C ALA A 93 16.72 -18.24 4.23
N ALA A 94 17.19 -17.33 5.09
CA ALA A 94 16.36 -16.24 5.61
C ALA A 94 15.92 -15.25 4.53
N THR A 95 16.80 -14.93 3.57
CA THR A 95 16.47 -14.09 2.42
C THR A 95 15.38 -14.73 1.55
N PHE A 96 15.46 -16.04 1.29
CA PHE A 96 14.46 -16.77 0.52
C PHE A 96 13.14 -16.98 1.27
N GLY A 97 13.18 -17.24 2.58
CA GLY A 97 11.98 -17.26 3.42
C GLY A 97 11.22 -15.93 3.39
N GLY A 98 11.94 -14.81 3.27
CA GLY A 98 11.35 -13.48 3.09
C GLY A 98 10.80 -13.19 1.68
N LEU A 99 11.14 -13.99 0.67
CA LEU A 99 10.76 -13.76 -0.75
C LEU A 99 9.72 -14.74 -1.29
N LEU A 100 9.84 -16.03 -0.96
CA LEU A 100 9.03 -17.10 -1.56
C LEU A 100 7.53 -17.12 -1.19
N PRO A 101 7.00 -16.45 -0.14
CA PRO A 101 5.56 -16.46 0.14
C PRO A 101 4.74 -15.81 -0.99
N ASP A 102 5.26 -14.71 -1.57
CA ASP A 102 4.71 -14.01 -2.75
C ASP A 102 4.71 -14.84 -4.05
N ALA A 103 5.23 -16.08 -4.03
CA ALA A 103 5.05 -17.01 -5.15
C ALA A 103 3.56 -17.39 -5.33
N ASP A 104 2.70 -17.07 -4.36
CA ASP A 104 1.24 -17.17 -4.51
C ASP A 104 0.65 -16.20 -5.56
N HIS A 105 1.40 -15.21 -6.06
CA HIS A 105 1.04 -14.49 -7.29
C HIS A 105 0.89 -15.42 -8.52
N LEU A 106 1.42 -16.65 -8.48
CA LEU A 106 1.12 -17.68 -9.49
C LEU A 106 -0.38 -18.04 -9.55
N TYR A 107 -1.17 -17.80 -8.49
CA TYR A 107 -2.64 -17.97 -8.54
C TYR A 107 -3.32 -16.99 -9.51
N GLU A 108 -2.65 -15.93 -9.97
CA GLU A 108 -3.15 -15.07 -11.05
C GLU A 108 -3.33 -15.83 -12.39
N LEU A 109 -2.61 -16.95 -12.59
CA LEU A 109 -2.82 -17.85 -13.73
C LEU A 109 -4.22 -18.48 -13.72
N GLY A 110 -4.87 -18.56 -12.56
CA GLY A 110 -6.27 -18.94 -12.39
C GLY A 110 -7.25 -17.77 -12.44
N GLY A 111 -6.82 -16.58 -12.85
CA GLY A 111 -7.60 -15.34 -12.85
C GLY A 111 -7.69 -14.65 -11.48
N THR A 112 -8.11 -13.37 -11.48
CA THR A 112 -8.06 -12.47 -10.33
C THR A 112 -8.82 -12.99 -9.11
N ALA A 113 -9.95 -13.68 -9.30
CA ALA A 113 -10.70 -14.31 -8.21
C ALA A 113 -9.89 -15.44 -7.53
N SER A 114 -9.18 -16.28 -8.29
CA SER A 114 -8.31 -17.32 -7.72
C SER A 114 -7.18 -16.72 -6.88
N TYR A 115 -6.58 -15.64 -7.39
CA TYR A 115 -5.53 -14.90 -6.68
C TYR A 115 -6.07 -14.25 -5.39
N ILE A 116 -7.15 -13.46 -5.43
CA ILE A 116 -7.70 -12.78 -4.24
C ILE A 116 -8.10 -13.79 -3.13
N LEU A 117 -8.64 -14.95 -3.50
CA LEU A 117 -9.06 -15.99 -2.56
C LEU A 117 -7.88 -16.71 -1.87
N ALA A 118 -6.68 -16.71 -2.47
CA ALA A 118 -5.54 -17.49 -2.00
C ALA A 118 -4.33 -16.65 -1.53
N HIS A 119 -4.16 -15.43 -2.04
CA HIS A 119 -3.01 -14.55 -1.77
C HIS A 119 -2.92 -14.13 -0.31
N ARG A 120 -1.72 -14.22 0.26
CA ARG A 120 -1.42 -14.07 1.71
C ARG A 120 -2.15 -15.09 2.58
N GLY A 121 -2.48 -16.23 1.97
CA GLY A 121 -3.19 -17.36 2.57
C GLY A 121 -2.22 -18.45 3.04
N TRP A 122 -2.34 -19.64 2.46
CA TRP A 122 -1.65 -20.86 2.93
C TRP A 122 -0.13 -20.76 2.88
N THR A 123 0.42 -20.00 1.94
CA THR A 123 1.86 -19.67 1.78
C THR A 123 2.43 -18.86 2.95
N HIS A 124 1.58 -18.11 3.66
CA HIS A 124 1.97 -17.15 4.70
C HIS A 124 1.57 -17.61 6.12
N GLY A 125 0.81 -18.71 6.24
CA GLY A 125 0.31 -19.22 7.52
C GLY A 125 1.40 -19.72 8.47
N LEU A 126 1.09 -19.76 9.78
CA LEU A 126 2.02 -20.24 10.81
C LEU A 126 2.44 -21.72 10.60
N LEU A 127 1.59 -22.53 9.97
CA LEU A 127 1.97 -23.90 9.56
C LEU A 127 3.02 -23.89 8.43
N ALA A 128 2.96 -22.92 7.51
CA ALA A 128 3.95 -22.76 6.47
C ALA A 128 5.31 -22.31 7.02
N VAL A 129 5.37 -21.58 8.15
CA VAL A 129 6.64 -21.26 8.84
C VAL A 129 7.44 -22.53 9.15
N ALA A 130 6.79 -23.58 9.63
CA ALA A 130 7.42 -24.87 9.86
C ALA A 130 7.83 -25.57 8.55
N GLY A 131 6.93 -25.61 7.55
CA GLY A 131 7.20 -26.22 6.24
C GLY A 131 8.38 -25.57 5.51
N TRP A 132 8.45 -24.23 5.50
CA TRP A 132 9.56 -23.47 4.93
C TRP A 132 10.86 -23.63 5.71
N GLY A 133 10.80 -23.78 7.04
CA GLY A 133 11.98 -24.13 7.84
C GLY A 133 12.57 -25.49 7.45
N LEU A 134 11.71 -26.51 7.26
CA LEU A 134 12.14 -27.83 6.78
C LEU A 134 12.69 -27.78 5.35
N ALA A 135 12.00 -27.07 4.44
CA ALA A 135 12.47 -26.86 3.07
C ALA A 135 13.83 -26.15 3.03
N ALA A 136 14.05 -25.11 3.84
CA ALA A 136 15.33 -24.42 3.93
C ALA A 136 16.46 -25.32 4.48
N ALA A 137 16.18 -26.13 5.51
CA ALA A 137 17.12 -27.12 6.07
C ALA A 137 17.45 -28.29 5.11
N TRP A 138 16.65 -28.47 4.05
CA TRP A 138 16.88 -29.44 2.97
C TRP A 138 17.62 -28.81 1.77
N ILE A 139 17.19 -27.63 1.30
CA ILE A 139 17.74 -26.96 0.11
C ILE A 139 19.12 -26.33 0.40
N PHE A 140 19.24 -25.59 1.51
CA PHE A 140 20.45 -24.82 1.85
C PHE A 140 21.29 -25.50 2.94
N GLY A 141 20.68 -26.34 3.77
CA GLY A 141 21.34 -27.01 4.89
C GLY A 141 22.33 -28.08 4.45
N ARG A 142 23.60 -27.91 4.82
CA ARG A 142 24.67 -28.92 4.69
C ARG A 142 25.42 -29.06 6.02
N GLY A 143 26.36 -30.01 6.09
CA GLY A 143 27.17 -30.23 7.28
C GLY A 143 26.40 -30.88 8.43
N ARG A 144 26.73 -30.50 9.66
CA ARG A 144 26.24 -31.14 10.89
C ARG A 144 24.74 -30.89 11.12
N PRO A 145 24.03 -31.76 11.87
CA PRO A 145 22.61 -31.55 12.19
C PRO A 145 22.29 -30.17 12.81
N ARG A 146 23.18 -29.64 13.67
CA ARG A 146 23.04 -28.30 14.26
C ARG A 146 23.11 -27.18 13.22
N GLU A 147 24.01 -27.29 12.25
CA GLU A 147 24.18 -26.31 11.17
C GLU A 147 22.93 -26.31 10.27
N ARG A 148 22.45 -27.51 9.89
CA ARG A 148 21.19 -27.68 9.14
C ARG A 148 19.96 -27.14 9.87
N ALA A 149 19.86 -27.37 11.18
CA ALA A 149 18.78 -26.85 12.01
C ALA A 149 18.78 -25.31 12.07
N LEU A 150 19.96 -24.68 12.22
CA LEU A 150 20.09 -23.22 12.19
C LEU A 150 19.74 -22.62 10.83
N VAL A 151 20.07 -23.29 9.73
CA VAL A 151 19.65 -22.88 8.36
C VAL A 151 18.13 -22.98 8.20
N GLY A 152 17.50 -24.02 8.77
CA GLY A 152 16.04 -24.15 8.80
C GLY A 152 15.36 -23.06 9.62
N LEU A 153 15.85 -22.80 10.84
CA LEU A 153 15.38 -21.71 11.69
C LEU A 153 15.55 -20.33 11.03
N ALA A 154 16.62 -20.13 10.26
CA ALA A 154 16.82 -18.91 9.48
C ALA A 154 15.74 -18.74 8.39
N GLY A 155 15.44 -19.80 7.62
CA GLY A 155 14.37 -19.79 6.61
C GLY A 155 12.97 -19.56 7.21
N ALA A 156 12.66 -20.25 8.31
CA ALA A 156 11.43 -20.04 9.08
C ALA A 156 11.31 -18.60 9.61
N SER A 157 12.41 -18.03 10.12
CA SER A 157 12.44 -16.63 10.58
C SER A 157 12.25 -15.62 9.45
N GLY A 158 12.70 -15.95 8.23
CA GLY A 158 12.46 -15.17 7.03
C GLY A 158 10.98 -15.05 6.69
N LEU A 159 10.26 -16.18 6.62
CA LEU A 159 8.80 -16.17 6.40
C LEU A 159 8.07 -15.54 7.60
N LEU A 160 8.44 -15.85 8.85
CA LEU A 160 7.78 -15.25 10.00
C LEU A 160 7.89 -13.71 9.97
N ALA A 161 9.04 -13.17 9.56
CA ALA A 161 9.21 -11.73 9.37
C ALA A 161 8.38 -11.19 8.18
N HIS A 162 8.26 -11.94 7.08
CA HIS A 162 7.36 -11.61 5.96
C HIS A 162 5.89 -11.53 6.44
N THR A 163 5.34 -12.60 7.02
CA THR A 163 3.94 -12.60 7.52
C THR A 163 3.72 -11.51 8.57
N LEU A 164 4.68 -11.27 9.47
CA LEU A 164 4.57 -10.17 10.45
C LEU A 164 4.54 -8.80 9.78
N THR A 165 5.33 -8.57 8.73
CA THR A 165 5.32 -7.29 7.99
C THR A 165 4.05 -7.08 7.17
N ASP A 166 3.44 -8.15 6.67
CA ASP A 166 2.12 -8.12 6.05
C ASP A 166 1.00 -7.67 6.99
N LEU A 167 1.01 -8.16 8.22
CA LEU A 167 0.01 -7.79 9.23
C LEU A 167 0.05 -6.30 9.55
N LEU A 168 1.18 -5.60 9.33
CA LEU A 168 1.31 -4.16 9.59
C LEU A 168 0.53 -3.29 8.60
N ASN A 169 0.23 -3.79 7.41
CA ASN A 169 -0.37 -3.01 6.33
C ASN A 169 -1.86 -3.36 6.14
N ALA A 170 -2.56 -2.60 5.30
CA ALA A 170 -4.01 -2.74 5.12
C ALA A 170 -4.46 -4.04 4.42
N PHE A 171 -3.63 -4.62 3.56
CA PHE A 171 -3.92 -5.88 2.86
C PHE A 171 -3.90 -7.06 3.83
N GLY A 172 -3.01 -7.02 4.83
CA GLY A 172 -2.93 -8.03 5.87
C GLY A 172 -2.60 -9.44 5.36
N ALA A 173 -2.63 -10.42 6.25
CA ALA A 173 -2.41 -11.83 5.94
C ALA A 173 -3.37 -12.76 6.69
N MET A 174 -3.37 -14.05 6.36
CA MET A 174 -4.11 -15.11 7.04
C MET A 174 -3.14 -16.02 7.84
N PRO A 175 -2.54 -15.56 8.96
CA PRO A 175 -1.57 -16.36 9.73
C PRO A 175 -2.15 -17.67 10.27
N LEU A 176 -3.49 -17.79 10.38
CA LEU A 176 -4.19 -19.00 10.82
C LEU A 176 -4.52 -19.97 9.67
N ALA A 177 -4.07 -19.70 8.45
CA ALA A 177 -4.22 -20.62 7.33
C ALA A 177 -3.42 -21.94 7.55
N PRO A 178 -3.93 -23.10 7.08
CA PRO A 178 -5.17 -23.29 6.32
C PRO A 178 -6.45 -23.37 7.20
N PHE A 179 -6.32 -23.44 8.52
CA PHE A 179 -7.43 -23.68 9.46
C PHE A 179 -8.48 -22.55 9.51
N SER A 180 -8.09 -21.32 9.20
CA SER A 180 -9.01 -20.19 9.04
C SER A 180 -8.59 -19.27 7.90
N GLY A 181 -9.54 -18.92 7.04
CA GLY A 181 -9.40 -17.88 6.02
C GLY A 181 -9.56 -16.45 6.54
N ARG A 182 -9.55 -16.24 7.88
CA ARG A 182 -9.65 -14.90 8.46
C ARG A 182 -8.39 -14.10 8.16
N ARG A 183 -8.55 -13.01 7.40
CA ARG A 183 -7.55 -11.98 7.14
C ARG A 183 -7.41 -11.07 8.37
N PHE A 184 -6.18 -10.76 8.75
CA PHE A 184 -5.82 -9.85 9.85
C PHE A 184 -4.96 -8.72 9.29
N ALA A 185 -5.27 -7.48 9.67
CA ALA A 185 -4.54 -6.27 9.30
C ALA A 185 -4.51 -5.33 10.51
N LEU A 186 -3.41 -4.61 10.71
CA LEU A 186 -3.22 -3.62 11.77
C LEU A 186 -3.39 -2.17 11.27
N ASP A 187 -3.32 -1.95 9.95
CA ASP A 187 -3.42 -0.65 9.29
C ASP A 187 -2.36 0.40 9.71
N TRP A 188 -1.21 -0.02 10.24
CA TRP A 188 -0.17 0.88 10.77
C TRP A 188 0.71 1.51 9.68
N VAL A 189 1.11 0.75 8.67
CA VAL A 189 2.04 1.23 7.63
C VAL A 189 1.40 1.24 6.24
N TYR A 190 1.83 2.18 5.41
CA TYR A 190 1.46 2.19 3.99
C TYR A 190 2.23 1.09 3.26
N ILE A 191 1.58 0.41 2.31
CA ILE A 191 2.13 -0.77 1.60
C ILE A 191 3.50 -0.51 0.95
N ILE A 192 3.77 0.74 0.55
CA ILE A 192 5.09 1.15 0.04
C ILE A 192 5.54 2.36 0.86
N ASP A 193 5.95 2.10 2.09
CA ASP A 193 6.48 3.14 2.96
C ASP A 193 7.91 3.52 2.54
N PRO A 194 8.14 4.77 2.07
CA PRO A 194 9.44 5.17 1.54
C PRO A 194 10.50 5.35 2.64
N VAL A 195 10.08 5.57 3.90
CA VAL A 195 10.99 5.74 5.05
C VAL A 195 11.50 4.37 5.49
N LEU A 196 10.60 3.40 5.64
CA LEU A 196 10.96 2.01 5.96
C LEU A 196 11.82 1.39 4.84
N PHE A 197 11.43 1.54 3.57
CA PHE A 197 12.22 1.03 2.45
C PHE A 197 13.62 1.67 2.40
N GLY A 198 13.71 2.99 2.56
CA GLY A 198 14.97 3.72 2.61
C GLY A 198 15.88 3.29 3.77
N LEU A 199 15.31 3.09 4.96
CA LEU A 199 16.03 2.61 6.15
C LEU A 199 16.58 1.19 5.95
N LEU A 200 15.77 0.28 5.41
CA LEU A 200 16.19 -1.10 5.12
C LEU A 200 17.32 -1.13 4.06
N LEU A 201 17.16 -0.38 2.96
CA LEU A 201 18.15 -0.29 1.90
C LEU A 201 19.49 0.32 2.39
N ALA A 202 19.42 1.40 3.17
CA ALA A 202 20.60 2.03 3.78
C ALA A 202 21.30 1.08 4.76
N THR A 203 20.54 0.33 5.57
CA THR A 203 21.09 -0.69 6.47
C THR A 203 21.82 -1.78 5.69
N ILE A 204 21.22 -2.30 4.60
CA ILE A 204 21.83 -3.33 3.75
C ILE A 204 23.16 -2.83 3.16
N GLY A 205 23.18 -1.63 2.58
CA GLY A 205 24.40 -1.00 2.07
C GLY A 205 25.48 -0.85 3.14
N ALA A 206 25.10 -0.43 4.35
CA ALA A 206 26.02 -0.36 5.49
C ALA A 206 26.59 -1.75 5.88
N THR A 207 25.82 -2.84 5.82
CA THR A 207 26.35 -4.20 6.02
C THR A 207 27.34 -4.64 4.94
N TRP A 208 27.29 -4.06 3.74
CA TRP A 208 28.20 -4.37 2.64
C TRP A 208 29.51 -3.60 2.75
N ILE A 209 29.46 -2.35 3.21
CA ILE A 209 30.62 -1.48 3.42
C ILE A 209 31.39 -1.88 4.68
N ARG A 210 30.68 -2.09 5.81
CA ARG A 210 31.29 -2.37 7.13
C ARG A 210 31.14 -3.84 7.51
N ARG A 211 31.78 -4.71 6.71
CA ARG A 211 31.67 -6.19 6.83
C ARG A 211 31.90 -6.74 8.24
N PRO A 212 32.93 -6.33 9.01
CA PRO A 212 33.14 -6.85 10.38
C PRO A 212 32.01 -6.51 11.35
N GLN A 213 31.33 -5.37 11.13
CA GLN A 213 30.21 -4.89 11.95
C GLN A 213 28.83 -5.29 11.39
N ALA A 214 28.77 -6.02 10.27
CA ALA A 214 27.53 -6.26 9.51
C ALA A 214 26.35 -6.78 10.35
N ALA A 215 26.59 -7.73 11.27
CA ALA A 215 25.55 -8.27 12.14
C ALA A 215 25.05 -7.26 13.21
N ALA A 216 25.92 -6.37 13.69
CA ALA A 216 25.54 -5.31 14.63
C ALA A 216 24.75 -4.20 13.91
N ILE A 217 25.18 -3.84 12.69
CA ILE A 217 24.46 -2.89 11.81
C ILE A 217 23.07 -3.43 11.45
N ALA A 218 22.96 -4.72 11.10
CA ALA A 218 21.67 -5.35 10.82
C ALA A 218 20.74 -5.34 12.05
N ARG A 219 21.25 -5.64 13.26
CA ARG A 219 20.46 -5.52 14.50
C ARG A 219 20.02 -4.08 14.77
N LEU A 220 20.89 -3.09 14.57
CA LEU A 220 20.54 -1.68 14.75
C LEU A 220 19.46 -1.23 13.75
N GLY A 221 19.63 -1.54 12.46
CA GLY A 221 18.66 -1.18 11.41
C GLY A 221 17.30 -1.85 11.59
N LEU A 222 17.28 -3.13 11.99
CA LEU A 222 16.02 -3.81 12.38
C LEU A 222 15.39 -3.19 13.62
N GLY A 223 16.18 -2.84 14.65
CA GLY A 223 15.68 -2.15 15.84
C GLY A 223 15.08 -0.77 15.52
N LEU A 224 15.72 0.00 14.63
CA LEU A 224 15.20 1.26 14.12
C LEU A 224 13.93 1.08 13.27
N ALA A 225 13.84 0.01 12.47
CA ALA A 225 12.65 -0.31 11.70
C ALA A 225 11.47 -0.70 12.60
N ILE A 226 11.71 -1.50 13.65
CA ILE A 226 10.71 -1.85 14.67
C ILE A 226 10.25 -0.60 15.43
N LEU A 227 11.18 0.30 15.80
CA LEU A 227 10.84 1.58 16.46
C LEU A 227 10.01 2.49 15.55
N TYR A 228 10.35 2.58 14.26
CA TYR A 228 9.59 3.33 13.27
C TYR A 228 8.16 2.79 13.11
N VAL A 229 8.01 1.47 12.94
CA VAL A 229 6.70 0.80 12.85
C VAL A 229 5.89 0.99 14.14
N GLY A 230 6.54 0.95 15.32
CA GLY A 230 5.89 1.24 16.60
C GLY A 230 5.34 2.67 16.68
N LEU A 231 6.10 3.66 16.19
CA LEU A 231 5.63 5.04 16.08
C LEU A 231 4.44 5.17 15.11
N CYS A 232 4.47 4.47 13.97
CA CYS A 232 3.33 4.37 13.05
C CYS A 232 2.10 3.73 13.71
N GLY A 233 2.28 2.75 14.59
CA GLY A 233 1.19 2.16 15.41
C GLY A 233 0.59 3.14 16.42
N VAL A 234 1.42 3.96 17.08
CA VAL A 234 0.94 5.06 17.94
C VAL A 234 0.18 6.10 17.12
N HIS A 235 0.69 6.49 15.96
CA HIS A 235 0.01 7.41 15.05
C HIS A 235 -1.33 6.84 14.54
N HIS A 236 -1.39 5.55 14.21
CA HIS A 236 -2.63 4.86 13.86
C HIS A 236 -3.66 4.92 14.98
N ALA A 237 -3.27 4.67 16.24
CA ALA A 237 -4.20 4.75 17.37
C ALA A 237 -4.80 6.16 17.53
N VAL A 238 -3.96 7.20 17.52
CA VAL A 238 -4.42 8.60 17.60
C VAL A 238 -5.28 8.99 16.39
N ALA A 239 -4.96 8.50 15.19
CA ALA A 239 -5.78 8.72 14.01
C ALA A 239 -7.15 8.03 14.13
N LEU A 240 -7.18 6.76 14.52
CA LEU A 240 -8.39 5.95 14.65
C LEU A 240 -9.35 6.52 15.68
N ASP A 241 -8.86 6.98 16.83
CA ASP A 241 -9.70 7.59 17.86
C ASP A 241 -10.22 8.98 17.45
N ARG A 242 -9.44 9.77 16.70
CA ARG A 242 -9.97 10.99 16.04
C ARG A 242 -11.06 10.66 15.02
N VAL A 243 -10.90 9.63 14.18
CA VAL A 243 -11.93 9.22 13.21
C VAL A 243 -13.19 8.76 13.95
N ARG A 244 -13.08 7.98 15.03
CA ARG A 244 -14.21 7.54 15.86
C ARG A 244 -14.98 8.71 16.46
N ALA A 245 -14.29 9.70 17.02
CA ALA A 245 -14.92 10.91 17.58
C ALA A 245 -15.69 11.68 16.50
N LEU A 246 -15.02 12.04 15.40
CA LEU A 246 -15.60 12.77 14.28
C LEU A 246 -16.80 12.03 13.64
N ALA A 247 -16.74 10.69 13.57
CA ALA A 247 -17.83 9.86 13.09
C ALA A 247 -19.03 9.84 14.06
N GLY A 248 -18.76 9.74 15.37
CA GLY A 248 -19.78 9.80 16.41
C GLY A 248 -20.52 11.13 16.44
N GLU A 249 -19.79 12.24 16.29
CA GLU A 249 -20.33 13.60 16.19
C GLU A 249 -21.17 13.80 14.92
N ARG A 250 -20.67 13.38 13.75
CA ARG A 250 -21.33 13.67 12.46
C ARG A 250 -22.49 12.74 12.12
N LEU A 251 -22.42 11.46 12.51
CA LEU A 251 -23.36 10.43 12.08
C LEU A 251 -24.21 9.85 13.21
N GLY A 252 -23.80 10.08 14.47
CA GLY A 252 -24.35 9.43 15.66
C GLY A 252 -23.76 8.04 15.85
N ALA A 253 -23.22 7.76 17.04
CA ALA A 253 -22.52 6.51 17.36
C ALA A 253 -23.33 5.23 17.04
N ALA A 254 -24.67 5.29 17.18
CA ALA A 254 -25.57 4.16 16.90
C ALA A 254 -25.65 3.73 15.42
N ARG A 255 -25.14 4.54 14.46
CA ARG A 255 -25.08 4.19 13.03
C ARG A 255 -23.74 3.58 12.60
N LEU A 256 -22.72 3.66 13.45
CA LEU A 256 -21.36 3.23 13.10
C LEU A 256 -21.24 1.70 13.17
N ARG A 257 -20.98 1.05 12.03
CA ARG A 257 -20.79 -0.42 11.97
C ARG A 257 -19.30 -0.79 12.01
N THR A 258 -18.50 -0.09 11.21
CA THR A 258 -17.05 -0.31 11.06
C THR A 258 -16.36 1.05 10.94
N VAL A 259 -15.25 1.23 11.66
CA VAL A 259 -14.39 2.42 11.56
C VAL A 259 -12.94 1.96 11.50
N ALA A 260 -12.16 2.50 10.56
CA ALA A 260 -10.73 2.25 10.43
C ALA A 260 -9.99 3.53 10.00
N ALA A 261 -8.69 3.61 10.28
CA ALA A 261 -7.82 4.69 9.82
C ALA A 261 -6.64 4.12 9.04
N PHE A 262 -6.38 4.68 7.85
CA PHE A 262 -5.33 4.20 6.95
C PHE A 262 -4.27 5.29 6.70
N PRO A 263 -2.97 4.96 6.71
CA PRO A 263 -1.90 5.93 6.48
C PRO A 263 -1.88 6.37 5.00
N MET A 264 -1.60 7.65 4.77
CA MET A 264 -1.54 8.22 3.42
C MET A 264 -0.10 8.51 3.00
N TYR A 265 0.27 7.96 1.84
CA TYR A 265 1.55 8.26 1.18
C TYR A 265 1.73 9.78 0.99
N PRO A 266 2.92 10.37 1.26
CA PRO A 266 4.19 9.72 1.65
C PRO A 266 4.52 9.83 3.15
N THR A 267 3.56 10.01 4.07
CA THR A 267 3.87 10.41 5.46
C THR A 267 3.07 9.66 6.53
N ALA A 268 3.70 9.35 7.66
CA ALA A 268 3.04 8.82 8.86
C ALA A 268 2.12 9.85 9.59
N PHE A 269 1.92 11.06 9.07
CA PHE A 269 1.11 12.12 9.70
C PHE A 269 -0.22 12.42 9.01
N HIS A 270 -0.40 11.97 7.76
CA HIS A 270 -1.63 12.10 7.00
C HIS A 270 -2.39 10.77 7.05
N TRP A 271 -3.64 10.82 7.49
CA TRP A 271 -4.47 9.64 7.72
C TRP A 271 -5.85 9.81 7.10
N ARG A 272 -6.39 8.70 6.60
CA ARG A 272 -7.72 8.61 6.01
C ARG A 272 -8.59 7.67 6.85
N GLY A 273 -9.56 8.23 7.54
CA GLY A 273 -10.65 7.48 8.15
C GLY A 273 -11.62 6.97 7.08
N LEU A 274 -12.00 5.70 7.17
CA LEU A 274 -13.17 5.14 6.49
C LEU A 274 -14.20 4.70 7.53
N ILE A 275 -15.47 5.00 7.24
CA ILE A 275 -16.60 4.76 8.13
C ILE A 275 -17.71 4.06 7.35
N ASP A 276 -18.17 2.92 7.85
CA ASP A 276 -19.42 2.28 7.45
C ASP A 276 -20.56 2.81 8.33
N GLY A 277 -21.43 3.64 7.74
CA GLY A 277 -22.58 4.27 8.38
C GLY A 277 -23.91 3.56 8.14
N GLY A 278 -23.91 2.32 7.61
CA GLY A 278 -25.12 1.61 7.20
C GLY A 278 -25.35 1.67 5.70
N ASP A 279 -26.00 2.72 5.22
CA ASP A 279 -26.35 2.86 3.80
C ASP A 279 -25.22 3.53 2.99
N GLU A 280 -24.30 4.20 3.67
CA GLU A 280 -23.18 4.94 3.08
C GLU A 280 -21.82 4.53 3.68
N VAL A 281 -20.78 4.63 2.85
CA VAL A 281 -19.38 4.60 3.26
C VAL A 281 -18.81 6.00 3.14
N HIS A 282 -18.37 6.58 4.26
CA HIS A 282 -17.81 7.93 4.32
C HIS A 282 -16.27 7.89 4.36
N GLU A 283 -15.61 8.90 3.77
CA GLU A 283 -14.17 9.16 3.89
C GLU A 283 -13.93 10.50 4.58
N VAL A 284 -13.06 10.51 5.59
CA VAL A 284 -12.54 11.72 6.23
C VAL A 284 -11.03 11.67 6.24
N ARG A 285 -10.37 12.78 5.89
CA ARG A 285 -8.91 12.90 5.89
C ARG A 285 -8.49 13.86 6.99
N LEU A 286 -7.47 13.48 7.73
CA LEU A 286 -6.97 14.23 8.87
C LEU A 286 -5.44 14.28 8.88
N ARG A 287 -4.92 15.34 9.50
CA ARG A 287 -3.50 15.53 9.78
C ARG A 287 -3.30 15.45 11.29
N LEU A 288 -2.42 14.55 11.73
CA LEU A 288 -2.14 14.42 13.17
C LEU A 288 -1.54 15.70 13.76
N ALA A 289 -0.65 16.35 13.00
CA ALA A 289 0.00 17.62 13.32
C ALA A 289 -0.91 18.87 13.26
N GLY A 290 -2.22 18.71 12.98
CA GLY A 290 -3.21 19.80 13.06
C GLY A 290 -3.75 20.27 11.71
N GLY A 291 -4.68 21.21 11.78
CA GLY A 291 -5.56 21.62 10.68
C GLY A 291 -6.82 20.74 10.58
N ASP A 292 -7.88 21.29 10.01
CA ASP A 292 -9.23 20.72 10.05
C ASP A 292 -9.37 19.42 9.24
N PRO A 293 -10.32 18.53 9.62
CA PRO A 293 -10.61 17.30 8.89
C PRO A 293 -11.37 17.57 7.58
N GLU A 294 -10.82 17.12 6.45
CA GLU A 294 -11.48 17.13 5.14
C GLU A 294 -12.45 15.94 5.05
N TRP A 295 -13.76 16.20 5.12
CA TRP A 295 -14.78 15.21 4.78
C TRP A 295 -15.06 15.21 3.28
N LEU A 296 -15.18 14.04 2.68
CA LEU A 296 -15.56 13.88 1.29
C LEU A 296 -17.03 13.49 1.15
N GLU A 297 -17.54 13.59 -0.08
CA GLU A 297 -18.83 13.02 -0.47
C GLU A 297 -18.84 11.49 -0.19
N PRO A 298 -19.92 10.95 0.39
CA PRO A 298 -20.06 9.53 0.67
C PRO A 298 -20.23 8.68 -0.61
N TRP A 299 -20.12 7.36 -0.45
CA TRP A 299 -20.48 6.40 -1.48
C TRP A 299 -21.55 5.42 -1.01
N PRO A 300 -22.52 5.03 -1.87
CA PRO A 300 -23.51 4.03 -1.52
C PRO A 300 -22.84 2.71 -1.11
N ALA A 301 -23.22 2.16 0.04
CA ALA A 301 -22.68 0.90 0.54
C ALA A 301 -23.16 -0.27 -0.35
N ALA A 302 -22.28 -1.23 -0.64
CA ALA A 302 -22.59 -2.34 -1.55
C ALA A 302 -23.79 -3.20 -1.12
N ARG A 303 -24.10 -3.22 0.18
CA ARG A 303 -25.28 -3.94 0.71
C ARG A 303 -26.63 -3.43 0.19
N LEU A 304 -26.69 -2.19 -0.30
CA LEU A 304 -27.90 -1.66 -0.94
C LEU A 304 -28.26 -2.38 -2.25
N VAL A 305 -27.32 -3.15 -2.82
CA VAL A 305 -27.52 -3.91 -4.06
C VAL A 305 -27.37 -5.43 -3.89
N ASP A 306 -26.88 -5.93 -2.76
CA ASP A 306 -26.63 -7.37 -2.53
C ASP A 306 -27.88 -8.25 -2.77
N SER A 307 -29.09 -7.72 -2.55
CA SER A 307 -30.36 -8.44 -2.82
C SER A 307 -30.65 -8.64 -4.31
N ARG A 308 -30.03 -7.87 -5.20
CA ARG A 308 -30.12 -8.00 -6.67
C ARG A 308 -28.99 -8.84 -7.26
N VAL A 309 -27.99 -9.22 -6.46
CA VAL A 309 -26.67 -9.67 -6.96
C VAL A 309 -26.51 -11.17 -6.70
N PRO A 310 -26.44 -12.01 -7.74
CA PRO A 310 -26.24 -13.44 -7.56
C PRO A 310 -24.85 -13.74 -6.98
N ARG A 311 -24.77 -14.77 -6.14
CA ARG A 311 -23.51 -15.23 -5.55
C ARG A 311 -22.65 -15.94 -6.60
N THR A 312 -21.62 -15.25 -7.06
CA THR A 312 -20.56 -15.81 -7.93
C THR A 312 -19.24 -15.94 -7.18
N ARG A 313 -18.29 -16.68 -7.74
CA ARG A 313 -16.94 -16.84 -7.19
C ARG A 313 -16.18 -15.51 -7.15
N GLU A 314 -16.48 -14.64 -8.08
CA GLU A 314 -15.92 -13.30 -8.25
C GLU A 314 -16.47 -12.35 -7.18
N LYS A 315 -17.80 -12.37 -6.95
CA LYS A 315 -18.43 -11.64 -5.84
C LYS A 315 -17.94 -12.14 -4.49
N GLU A 316 -17.80 -13.45 -4.30
CA GLU A 316 -17.20 -14.02 -3.09
C GLU A 316 -15.74 -13.57 -2.89
N ALA A 317 -14.92 -13.58 -3.95
CA ALA A 317 -13.54 -13.09 -3.88
C ALA A 317 -13.47 -11.61 -3.46
N PHE A 318 -14.33 -10.76 -4.03
CA PHE A 318 -14.46 -9.37 -3.61
C PHE A 318 -14.91 -9.25 -2.14
N ASP A 319 -15.99 -9.94 -1.75
CA ASP A 319 -16.57 -9.87 -0.39
C ASP A 319 -15.62 -10.39 0.70
N ARG A 320 -14.78 -11.40 0.42
CA ARG A 320 -13.75 -11.89 1.35
C ARG A 320 -12.56 -10.94 1.53
N LEU A 321 -12.33 -10.03 0.59
CA LEU A 321 -11.27 -9.01 0.66
C LEU A 321 -11.79 -7.69 1.25
N ALA A 322 -13.08 -7.41 1.09
CA ALA A 322 -13.69 -6.14 1.42
C ALA A 322 -13.79 -5.88 2.94
N ARG A 323 -13.61 -4.60 3.31
CA ARG A 323 -13.85 -4.04 4.65
C ARG A 323 -14.76 -2.81 4.61
N PHE A 324 -14.75 -2.09 3.48
CA PHE A 324 -15.57 -0.91 3.20
C PHE A 324 -16.09 -0.97 1.75
N PRO A 325 -16.94 -1.95 1.40
CA PRO A 325 -17.42 -2.12 0.03
C PRO A 325 -18.47 -1.07 -0.34
N ALA A 326 -18.21 -0.31 -1.39
CA ALA A 326 -19.18 0.57 -2.04
C ALA A 326 -19.63 -0.03 -3.39
N ALA A 327 -20.82 0.35 -3.85
CA ALA A 327 -21.30 -0.03 -5.18
C ALA A 327 -21.95 1.15 -5.92
N PHE A 328 -21.83 1.14 -7.24
CA PHE A 328 -22.54 2.04 -8.15
C PHE A 328 -23.37 1.20 -9.13
N VAL A 329 -24.65 1.54 -9.30
CA VAL A 329 -25.52 0.92 -10.31
C VAL A 329 -25.72 1.90 -11.46
N ARG A 330 -25.63 1.38 -12.69
CA ARG A 330 -26.06 2.05 -13.91
C ARG A 330 -27.04 1.15 -14.65
N GLU A 331 -28.31 1.49 -14.57
CA GLU A 331 -29.37 0.84 -15.36
C GLU A 331 -29.19 1.24 -16.85
N GLY A 332 -29.37 0.28 -17.75
CA GLY A 332 -29.32 0.44 -19.20
C GLY A 332 -30.71 0.57 -19.83
N PRO A 333 -30.82 1.13 -21.06
CA PRO A 333 -32.11 1.29 -21.75
C PRO A 333 -32.79 -0.05 -22.00
N ASP A 334 -32.01 -1.11 -22.21
CA ASP A 334 -32.49 -2.48 -22.41
C ASP A 334 -32.88 -3.18 -21.10
N GLY A 335 -32.90 -2.48 -19.95
CA GLY A 335 -33.22 -3.05 -18.64
C GLY A 335 -32.11 -3.95 -18.05
N THR A 336 -30.90 -3.84 -18.58
CA THR A 336 -29.69 -4.45 -18.01
C THR A 336 -29.14 -3.57 -16.88
N ALA A 337 -28.51 -4.17 -15.87
CA ALA A 337 -27.95 -3.43 -14.73
C ALA A 337 -26.43 -3.62 -14.66
N ALA A 338 -25.65 -2.56 -14.89
CA ALA A 338 -24.20 -2.58 -14.68
C ALA A 338 -23.88 -2.13 -13.25
N ILE A 339 -23.37 -3.06 -12.42
CA ILE A 339 -23.05 -2.85 -11.01
C ILE A 339 -21.52 -2.89 -10.84
N ARG A 340 -20.95 -1.76 -10.38
CA ARG A 340 -19.51 -1.59 -10.12
C ARG A 340 -19.25 -1.59 -8.62
N PHE A 341 -18.68 -2.68 -8.12
CA PHE A 341 -18.24 -2.86 -6.73
C PHE A 341 -16.79 -2.41 -6.54
N SER A 342 -16.54 -1.57 -5.55
CA SER A 342 -15.21 -1.00 -5.31
C SER A 342 -14.99 -0.87 -3.80
N ASP A 343 -14.03 -1.61 -3.23
CA ASP A 343 -13.70 -1.45 -1.82
C ASP A 343 -12.88 -0.17 -1.62
N ARG A 344 -13.36 0.66 -0.69
CA ARG A 344 -12.80 1.99 -0.42
C ARG A 344 -11.42 1.94 0.21
N GLN A 345 -11.05 0.85 0.88
CA GLN A 345 -9.74 0.64 1.49
C GLN A 345 -8.60 0.82 0.47
N PHE A 346 -8.73 0.26 -0.73
CA PHE A 346 -7.66 0.29 -1.73
C PHE A 346 -7.70 1.53 -2.65
N GLN A 347 -8.68 2.42 -2.47
CA GLN A 347 -8.81 3.64 -3.27
C GLN A 347 -7.86 4.76 -2.79
N HIS A 348 -6.59 4.68 -3.17
CA HIS A 348 -5.57 5.70 -2.85
C HIS A 348 -5.62 6.95 -3.74
N VAL A 349 -6.42 6.94 -4.82
CA VAL A 349 -6.64 8.08 -5.72
C VAL A 349 -8.14 8.13 -6.04
N PRO A 350 -8.80 9.31 -6.07
CA PRO A 350 -10.21 9.41 -6.47
C PRO A 350 -10.50 8.68 -7.79
N GLY A 351 -11.52 7.82 -7.78
CA GLY A 351 -11.95 7.01 -8.93
C GLY A 351 -11.04 5.82 -9.25
N ARG A 352 -10.16 5.37 -8.35
CA ARG A 352 -9.25 4.23 -8.61
C ARG A 352 -9.05 3.32 -7.39
N SER A 353 -9.86 2.28 -7.29
CA SER A 353 -9.49 1.09 -6.51
C SER A 353 -8.66 0.13 -7.38
N ILE A 354 -7.94 -0.81 -6.75
CA ILE A 354 -7.08 -1.78 -7.46
C ILE A 354 -7.74 -3.15 -7.66
N TYR A 355 -8.86 -3.39 -6.95
CA TYR A 355 -9.69 -4.58 -7.05
C TYR A 355 -11.16 -4.16 -7.17
N GLU A 356 -11.50 -3.55 -8.31
CA GLU A 356 -12.86 -3.17 -8.64
C GLU A 356 -13.51 -4.30 -9.46
N LEU A 357 -14.70 -4.75 -9.06
CA LEU A 357 -15.45 -5.81 -9.73
C LEU A 357 -16.66 -5.18 -10.42
N THR A 358 -16.74 -5.30 -11.75
CA THR A 358 -17.94 -4.94 -12.50
C THR A 358 -18.72 -6.20 -12.82
N MET A 359 -20.01 -6.22 -12.52
CA MET A 359 -20.98 -7.25 -12.92
C MET A 359 -22.06 -6.60 -13.78
N VAL A 360 -22.41 -7.22 -14.91
CA VAL A 360 -23.55 -6.79 -15.75
C VAL A 360 -24.64 -7.86 -15.63
N LEU A 361 -25.83 -7.43 -15.25
CA LEU A 361 -27.01 -8.29 -15.09
C LEU A 361 -28.05 -8.04 -16.19
N ASP A 362 -28.86 -9.04 -16.51
CA ASP A 362 -30.08 -8.89 -17.30
C ASP A 362 -31.29 -8.44 -16.45
N ARG A 363 -32.47 -8.32 -17.08
CA ARG A 363 -33.74 -7.95 -16.43
C ARG A 363 -34.17 -8.94 -15.35
N ASP A 364 -33.74 -10.20 -15.44
CA ASP A 364 -34.06 -11.29 -14.52
C ASP A 364 -33.01 -11.41 -13.39
N GLY A 365 -32.00 -10.52 -13.35
CA GLY A 365 -30.91 -10.52 -12.38
C GLY A 365 -29.80 -11.54 -12.66
N ARG A 366 -29.76 -12.16 -13.84
CA ARG A 366 -28.74 -13.15 -14.23
C ARG A 366 -27.48 -12.45 -14.73
N VAL A 367 -26.31 -13.04 -14.45
CA VAL A 367 -25.02 -12.47 -14.88
C VAL A 367 -24.81 -12.65 -16.37
N LEU A 368 -24.75 -11.54 -17.11
CA LEU A 368 -24.34 -11.47 -18.51
C LEU A 368 -22.81 -11.40 -18.63
N SER A 369 -22.15 -10.67 -17.73
CA SER A 369 -20.68 -10.64 -17.63
C SER A 369 -20.23 -10.22 -16.23
N GLN A 370 -19.01 -10.60 -15.87
CA GLN A 370 -18.37 -10.19 -14.62
C GLN A 370 -16.85 -10.14 -14.78
N THR A 371 -16.24 -9.02 -14.39
CA THR A 371 -14.83 -8.71 -14.71
C THR A 371 -14.21 -7.89 -13.58
N PHE A 372 -13.04 -8.31 -13.09
CA PHE A 372 -12.19 -7.47 -12.24
C PHE A 372 -11.39 -6.46 -13.08
N SER A 373 -11.08 -5.30 -12.50
CA SER A 373 -10.32 -4.19 -13.10
C SER A 373 -8.82 -4.50 -13.30
N ASP A 374 -8.50 -5.67 -13.83
CA ASP A 374 -7.18 -6.29 -13.67
C ASP A 374 -6.30 -6.09 -14.91
N ALA A 375 -5.38 -5.12 -14.81
CA ALA A 375 -4.49 -4.77 -15.90
C ALA A 375 -3.06 -5.30 -15.66
N HIS A 376 -2.57 -6.06 -16.65
CA HIS A 376 -1.18 -6.53 -16.77
C HIS A 376 -0.75 -7.69 -15.83
N VAL A 377 -1.62 -8.69 -15.59
CA VAL A 377 -1.28 -10.00 -15.00
C VAL A 377 0.09 -10.53 -15.49
N ALA A 378 0.26 -10.62 -16.82
CA ALA A 378 1.50 -11.10 -17.44
C ALA A 378 2.75 -10.27 -17.06
N ALA A 379 2.60 -8.95 -16.85
CA ALA A 379 3.70 -8.09 -16.45
C ALA A 379 4.01 -8.20 -14.95
N ARG A 380 3.01 -8.49 -14.10
CA ARG A 380 3.25 -8.88 -12.69
C ARG A 380 4.04 -10.18 -12.64
N LEU A 381 3.54 -11.23 -13.28
CA LEU A 381 4.18 -12.55 -13.32
C LEU A 381 5.61 -12.51 -13.87
N ALA A 382 5.85 -11.80 -14.99
CA ALA A 382 7.20 -11.64 -15.54
C ALA A 382 8.17 -10.92 -14.58
N LEU A 383 7.69 -9.94 -13.83
CA LEU A 383 8.47 -9.23 -12.82
C LEU A 383 8.80 -10.12 -11.61
N PHE A 384 7.84 -10.94 -11.14
CA PHE A 384 8.09 -11.94 -10.08
C PHE A 384 9.17 -12.94 -10.50
N VAL A 385 9.07 -13.49 -11.71
CA VAL A 385 10.10 -14.39 -12.27
C VAL A 385 11.48 -13.72 -12.29
N LEU A 386 11.56 -12.43 -12.63
CA LEU A 386 12.81 -11.67 -12.58
C LEU A 386 13.35 -11.50 -11.15
N ILE A 387 12.51 -11.18 -10.17
CA ILE A 387 12.91 -11.08 -8.74
C ILE A 387 13.51 -12.42 -8.27
N TYR A 388 12.80 -13.53 -8.50
CA TYR A 388 13.26 -14.85 -8.07
C TYR A 388 14.53 -15.29 -8.81
N LEU A 389 14.66 -15.01 -10.10
CA LEU A 389 15.88 -15.29 -10.86
C LEU A 389 17.09 -14.54 -10.29
N LEU A 390 16.94 -13.25 -9.99
CA LEU A 390 17.99 -12.43 -9.38
C LEU A 390 18.37 -12.93 -7.98
N ALA A 391 17.39 -13.31 -7.15
CA ALA A 391 17.63 -13.91 -5.83
C ALA A 391 18.40 -15.24 -5.94
N VAL A 392 18.05 -16.11 -6.90
CA VAL A 392 18.75 -17.38 -7.14
C VAL A 392 20.18 -17.16 -7.60
N LEU A 393 20.42 -16.17 -8.48
CA LEU A 393 21.76 -15.79 -8.92
C LEU A 393 22.60 -15.21 -7.76
N ALA A 394 22.01 -14.39 -6.89
CA ALA A 394 22.66 -13.83 -5.71
C ALA A 394 23.05 -14.92 -4.69
N ALA A 395 22.14 -15.82 -4.34
CA ALA A 395 22.46 -16.94 -3.43
C ALA A 395 23.46 -17.92 -4.05
N ARG A 396 23.35 -18.26 -5.34
CA ARG A 396 24.37 -19.06 -6.05
C ARG A 396 25.75 -18.40 -6.00
N ARG A 397 25.83 -17.07 -6.02
CA ARG A 397 27.09 -16.33 -5.81
C ARG A 397 27.57 -16.48 -4.36
N TRP A 398 26.75 -16.17 -3.37
CA TRP A 398 27.13 -16.28 -1.95
C TRP A 398 27.61 -17.68 -1.57
N LEU A 399 26.90 -18.72 -2.01
CA LEU A 399 27.27 -20.12 -1.74
C LEU A 399 28.62 -20.49 -2.37
N ARG A 400 28.89 -20.09 -3.61
CA ARG A 400 30.21 -20.32 -4.25
C ARG A 400 31.34 -19.56 -3.55
N GLU A 401 31.09 -18.36 -3.05
CA GLU A 401 32.08 -17.61 -2.26
C GLU A 401 32.35 -18.26 -0.89
N GLU A 402 31.35 -18.91 -0.28
CA GLU A 402 31.51 -19.67 0.96
C GLU A 402 32.23 -21.01 0.73
N ASP A 403 31.85 -21.74 -0.31
CA ASP A 403 32.44 -23.05 -0.63
C ASP A 403 33.90 -22.93 -1.09
N ARG A 404 34.30 -21.81 -1.73
CA ARG A 404 35.71 -21.47 -1.97
C ARG A 404 36.48 -21.23 -0.66
N ALA A 405 35.98 -20.33 0.19
CA ALA A 405 36.63 -20.02 1.46
C ALA A 405 36.77 -21.25 2.39
N ALA A 406 35.85 -22.22 2.29
CA ALA A 406 35.98 -23.51 2.97
C ALA A 406 37.05 -24.43 2.34
N GLY A 407 37.14 -24.46 1.01
CA GLY A 407 38.15 -25.25 0.27
C GLY A 407 39.58 -24.72 0.44
N ASP A 408 39.77 -23.40 0.40
CA ASP A 408 41.07 -22.75 0.59
C ASP A 408 41.64 -23.01 2.01
N CYS A 409 40.77 -23.29 2.99
CA CYS A 409 41.15 -23.71 4.35
C CYS A 409 41.41 -25.22 4.50
N GLN A 410 41.17 -26.03 3.46
CA GLN A 410 41.39 -27.49 3.46
C GLN A 410 42.65 -27.94 2.71
N THR A 411 43.40 -27.01 2.11
CA THR A 411 44.75 -27.24 1.59
C THR A 411 45.79 -26.75 2.60
N PRO A 412 46.24 -27.58 3.57
CA PRO A 412 47.53 -27.32 4.22
C PRO A 412 48.64 -27.38 3.17
N GLY A 413 49.68 -26.55 3.32
CA GLY A 413 50.87 -26.66 2.49
C GLY A 413 51.57 -28.00 2.73
N GLY A 414 51.92 -28.68 1.62
CA GLY A 414 52.84 -29.82 1.61
C GLY A 414 54.27 -29.39 1.30
#